data_AF-A0A851NNV4-F1
#
_entry.id   AF-A0A851NNV4-F1
#
_cell.length_a   1.000
_cell.length_b   1.000
_cell.length_c   1.000
_cell.angle_alpha   90.00
_cell.angle_beta   90.00
_cell.angle_gamma   90.00
#
_symmetry.space_group_name_H-M   'P 1'
#
loop_
_entity.id
_entity.type
_entity.pdbx_description
1 polymer ?
#
loop_
_entity_poly.entity_id
_entity_poly.type
_entity_poly.pdbx_seq_one_letter_code
_entity_poly.pdbx_strand_id
1 'polypeptide(L)' 'VPVDPSLIIVVQAKEDAYIPRTGVRSLQEIWPGCEIRYLNGGHVSAYLFKQGLFRQAIYDAFDRFLQKY' A
#
# COMPACT_ATOMS: atom_id res chain seq x y z
N VAL A 1 9.53 13.21 5.57
CA VAL A 1 9.63 11.73 5.58
C VAL A 1 8.67 11.22 6.66
N PRO A 2 7.90 10.13 6.44
CA PRO A 2 7.01 9.58 7.47
C PRO A 2 7.78 9.30 8.76
N VAL A 3 7.15 9.60 9.91
CA VAL A 3 7.76 9.45 11.24
C VAL A 3 8.04 7.98 11.54
N ASP A 4 7.10 7.09 11.19
CA ASP A 4 7.24 5.65 11.35
C ASP A 4 6.76 4.90 10.10
N PRO A 5 7.68 4.51 9.21
CA PRO A 5 7.38 3.72 8.03
C PRO A 5 6.69 2.38 8.29
N SER A 6 6.85 1.78 9.48
CA SER A 6 6.26 0.47 9.80
C SER A 6 4.74 0.51 9.94
N LEU A 7 4.15 1.70 10.11
CA LEU A 7 2.71 1.90 10.09
C LEU A 7 2.13 2.05 8.67
N ILE A 8 2.97 2.17 7.64
CA ILE A 8 2.53 2.42 6.27
C ILE A 8 2.10 1.10 5.62
N ILE A 9 0.88 1.10 5.07
CA ILE A 9 0.37 0.05 4.21
C ILE A 9 0.07 0.66 2.85
N VAL A 10 0.79 0.20 1.82
CA VAL A 10 0.58 0.63 0.42
C VAL A 10 -0.23 -0.43 -0.29
N VAL A 11 -1.38 -0.05 -0.85
CA VAL A 11 -2.19 -0.93 -1.69
C VAL A 11 -1.85 -0.64 -3.15
N GLN A 12 -1.31 -1.63 -3.87
CA GLN A 12 -0.83 -1.46 -5.24
C GLN A 12 -1.46 -2.46 -6.21
N ALA A 13 -1.93 -1.98 -7.35
CA ALA A 13 -2.40 -2.82 -8.44
C ALA A 13 -1.22 -3.46 -9.21
N LYS A 14 -1.31 -4.76 -9.51
CA LYS A 14 -0.29 -5.52 -10.25
C LYS A 14 -0.23 -5.17 -11.73
N GLU A 15 -1.35 -4.76 -12.32
CA GLU A 15 -1.46 -4.32 -13.70
C GLU A 15 -1.73 -2.81 -13.79
N ASP A 16 -1.36 -2.08 -12.74
CA ASP A 16 -1.31 -0.61 -12.74
C ASP A 16 -0.43 -0.09 -13.89
N ALA A 17 -1.01 0.76 -14.72
CA ALA A 17 -0.36 1.37 -15.88
C ALA A 17 0.22 2.77 -15.58
N TYR A 18 -0.03 3.32 -14.39
CA TYR A 18 0.37 4.67 -14.00
C TYR A 18 1.61 4.64 -13.11
N ILE A 19 1.74 3.59 -12.29
CA ILE A 19 2.86 3.44 -11.36
C ILE A 19 4.02 2.68 -12.03
N PRO A 20 5.20 3.30 -12.20
CA PRO A 20 6.37 2.63 -12.78
C PRO A 20 6.87 1.51 -11.85
N ARG A 21 7.25 0.36 -12.44
CA ARG A 21 7.81 -0.80 -11.71
C ARG A 21 9.31 -1.00 -11.95
N THR A 22 9.82 -0.44 -13.04
CA THR A 22 11.22 -0.59 -13.46
C THR A 22 11.88 0.77 -13.52
N GLY A 23 13.19 0.83 -13.24
CA GLY A 23 13.96 2.07 -13.28
C GLY A 23 13.66 3.07 -12.15
N VAL A 24 12.89 2.66 -11.15
CA VAL A 24 12.60 3.45 -9.94
C VAL A 24 12.93 2.65 -8.69
N ARG A 25 13.26 3.35 -7.60
CA ARG A 25 13.40 2.71 -6.29
C ARG A 25 12.05 2.19 -5.81
N SER A 26 12.06 1.00 -5.22
CA SER A 26 10.88 0.43 -4.57
C SER A 26 10.49 1.24 -3.35
N LEU A 27 9.21 1.18 -2.96
CA LEU A 27 8.76 1.89 -1.76
C LEU A 27 9.37 1.31 -0.49
N GLN A 28 9.71 0.02 -0.44
CA GLN A 28 10.44 -0.56 0.70
C GLN A 28 11.86 -0.01 0.83
N GLU A 29 12.53 0.33 -0.27
CA GLU A 29 13.86 0.96 -0.21
C GLU A 29 13.77 2.42 0.27
N ILE A 30 12.69 3.11 -0.07
CA ILE A 30 12.46 4.51 0.34
C ILE A 30 11.95 4.59 1.78
N TRP A 31 11.07 3.65 2.18
CA TRP A 31 10.42 3.55 3.49
C TRP A 31 10.60 2.15 4.07
N PRO A 32 11.79 1.84 4.62
CA PRO A 32 12.06 0.54 5.20
C PRO A 32 11.05 0.18 6.29
N GLY A 33 10.44 -1.00 6.18
CA GLY A 33 9.42 -1.49 7.11
C GLY A 33 7.97 -1.24 6.67
N CYS A 34 7.73 -0.48 5.60
CA CYS A 34 6.38 -0.37 5.05
C CYS A 34 5.90 -1.69 4.45
N GLU A 35 4.59 -1.95 4.52
CA GLU A 35 3.96 -3.08 3.86
C GLU A 35 3.48 -2.69 2.46
N ILE A 36 3.62 -3.58 1.48
CA ILE A 36 2.92 -3.46 0.19
C ILE A 36 1.96 -4.63 0.01
N ARG A 37 0.70 -4.32 -0.24
CA ARG A 37 -0.36 -5.27 -0.59
C ARG A 37 -0.67 -5.18 -2.07
N TYR A 38 -0.37 -6.26 -2.79
CA TYR A 38 -0.62 -6.33 -4.21
C TYR A 38 -2.03 -6.85 -4.51
N LEU A 39 -2.75 -6.12 -5.36
CA LEU A 39 -4.06 -6.48 -5.87
C LEU A 39 -3.98 -6.88 -7.34
N ASN A 40 -4.73 -7.90 -7.74
CA ASN A 40 -4.92 -8.18 -9.15
C ASN A 40 -5.90 -7.16 -9.75
N GLY A 41 -5.60 -6.63 -10.93
CA GLY A 41 -6.31 -5.60 -11.66
C GLY A 41 -5.42 -4.41 -12.01
N GLY A 42 -5.92 -3.58 -12.93
CA GLY A 42 -5.36 -2.25 -13.20
C GLY A 42 -5.84 -1.21 -12.18
N HIS A 43 -5.22 -0.02 -12.20
CA HIS A 43 -5.47 1.08 -11.26
C HIS A 43 -6.96 1.35 -11.02
N VAL A 44 -7.69 1.65 -12.10
CA VAL A 44 -9.13 1.97 -12.06
C VAL A 44 -9.97 0.78 -11.63
N SER A 45 -9.70 -0.42 -12.17
CA SER A 45 -10.46 -1.62 -11.81
C SER A 45 -10.25 -2.04 -10.35
N ALA A 46 -9.04 -1.87 -9.80
CA ALA A 46 -8.76 -2.16 -8.40
C ALA A 46 -9.56 -1.20 -7.51
N TYR A 47 -9.58 0.09 -7.82
CA TYR A 47 -10.39 1.06 -7.09
C TYR A 47 -11.90 0.75 -7.16
N LEU A 48 -12.44 0.46 -8.34
CA LEU A 48 -13.86 0.21 -8.53
C LEU A 48 -14.33 -1.10 -7.88
N PHE A 49 -13.54 -2.18 -7.99
CA PHE A 49 -14.01 -3.53 -7.63
C PHE A 49 -13.38 -4.12 -6.37
N LYS A 50 -12.34 -3.50 -5.80
CA LYS A 50 -11.61 -4.04 -4.63
C LYS A 50 -11.70 -3.14 -3.40
N GLN A 51 -12.69 -2.26 -3.32
CA GLN A 51 -12.87 -1.29 -2.23
C GLN A 51 -12.82 -1.92 -0.82
N GLY A 52 -13.30 -3.17 -0.65
CA GLY A 52 -13.21 -3.88 0.63
C GLY A 52 -11.78 -4.04 1.13
N LEU A 53 -10.83 -4.28 0.22
CA LEU A 53 -9.41 -4.41 0.56
C LEU A 53 -8.75 -3.07 0.90
N PHE A 54 -9.21 -1.98 0.28
CA PHE A 54 -8.81 -0.63 0.69
C PHE A 54 -9.28 -0.30 2.10
N ARG A 55 -10.56 -0.57 2.41
CA ARG A 55 -11.10 -0.38 3.77
C ARG A 55 -10.36 -1.23 4.79
N GLN A 56 -10.07 -2.49 4.47
CA GLN A 56 -9.28 -3.35 5.35
C GLN A 56 -7.89 -2.79 5.62
N ALA A 57 -7.19 -2.31 4.60
CA ALA A 57 -5.87 -1.69 4.78
C ALA A 57 -5.93 -0.46 5.70
N ILE A 58 -6.99 0.34 5.63
CA ILE A 58 -7.21 1.47 6.53
C ILE A 58 -7.39 0.99 7.98
N TYR A 59 -8.28 0.01 8.21
CA TYR A 59 -8.48 -0.54 9.55
C TYR A 59 -7.19 -1.12 10.13
N ASP A 60 -6.47 -1.91 9.35
CA ASP A 60 -5.20 -2.52 9.79
C ASP A 60 -4.14 -1.47 10.13
N ALA A 61 -4.11 -0.32 9.43
CA ALA A 61 -3.18 0.77 9.74
C ALA A 61 -3.51 1.41 11.10
N PHE A 62 -4.79 1.61 11.41
CA PHE A 62 -5.22 2.11 12.72
C PHE A 62 -4.96 1.09 13.83
N ASP A 63 -5.26 -0.19 13.59
CA ASP A 63 -4.99 -1.26 14.56
C ASP A 63 -3.49 -1.35 14.87
N ARG A 64 -2.61 -1.23 13.86
CA ARG A 64 -1.15 -1.16 14.06
C ARG A 64 -0.73 0.04 14.89
N PHE A 65 -1.32 1.20 14.63
CA PHE A 65 -1.03 2.40 15.40
C PHE A 65 -1.39 2.18 16.87
N LEU A 66 -2.62 1.74 17.15
CA LEU A 66 -3.12 1.49 18.52
C LEU A 66 -2.36 0.38 19.26
N GLN A 67 -1.81 -0.60 18.54
CA GLN A 67 -0.99 -1.65 19.14
C GLN A 67 0.42 -1.17 19.48
N LYS A 68 0.96 -0.22 18.71
CA LYS A 68 2.33 0.25 18.86
C LYS A 68 2.46 1.47 19.78
N TYR A 69 1.41 2.29 19.85
CA TYR A 69 1.37 3.58 20.54
C TYR A 69 0.09 3.73 21.35
#